data_AF-A0A258SP26-F1
#
_entry.id   AF-A0A258SP26-F1
#
_cell.length_a   1.000
_cell.length_b   1.000
_cell.length_c   1.000
_cell.angle_alpha   90.00
_cell.angle_beta   90.00
_cell.angle_gamma   90.00
#
_symmetry.space_group_name_H-M   'P 1'
#
loop_
_entity.id
_entity.type
_entity.pdbx_description
1 polymer ?
#
loop_
_entity_poly.entity_id
_entity_poly.type
_entity_poly.pdbx_seq_one_letter_code
_entity_poly.pdbx_strand_id
1 'polypeptide(L)' 'MTAQPTNLSGLDLRAEIDRLRKERNAVILAHYYQRPEIQDLADFVGDSLELSRKAAATD' A
#
# COMPACT_ATOMS: atom_id res chain seq x y z
N MET A 1 6.42 18.67 5.91
CA MET A 1 5.03 18.28 5.59
C MET A 1 4.64 17.15 6.52
N THR A 2 4.26 17.46 7.76
CA THR A 2 3.75 16.47 8.71
C THR A 2 2.27 16.27 8.43
N ALA A 3 1.89 15.11 7.90
CA ALA A 3 0.48 14.75 7.80
C ALA A 3 -0.11 14.78 9.22
N GLN A 4 -1.11 15.62 9.44
CA GLN A 4 -1.87 15.66 10.69
C GLN A 4 -2.53 14.28 10.89
N PRO A 5 -2.55 13.72 12.12
CA PRO A 5 -3.26 12.48 12.38
C PRO A 5 -4.75 12.74 12.17
N THR A 6 -5.26 12.32 11.02
CA THR A 6 -6.68 12.36 10.71
C THR A 6 -7.34 11.36 11.65
N ASN A 7 -8.37 11.76 12.40
CA ASN A 7 -9.10 10.81 13.23
C ASN A 7 -9.76 9.77 12.32
N LEU A 8 -9.33 8.51 12.42
CA LEU A 8 -9.77 7.40 11.55
C LEU A 8 -11.03 6.69 12.09
N SER A 9 -11.60 7.14 13.21
CA SER A 9 -12.74 6.47 13.84
C SER A 9 -14.00 6.54 12.96
N GLY A 10 -14.55 5.39 12.58
CA GLY A 10 -15.77 5.27 11.77
C GLY A 10 -15.54 5.24 10.26
N LEU A 11 -14.27 5.26 9.81
CA LEU A 11 -13.90 5.13 8.41
C LEU A 11 -13.64 3.67 8.03
N ASP A 12 -14.11 3.28 6.85
CA ASP A 12 -13.64 2.05 6.19
C ASP A 12 -12.24 2.32 5.64
N LEU A 13 -11.23 1.88 6.39
CA LEU A 13 -9.82 2.07 6.05
C LEU A 13 -9.46 1.44 4.71
N ARG A 14 -10.07 0.31 4.34
CA ARG A 14 -9.77 -0.35 3.06
C ARG A 14 -10.26 0.51 1.90
N ALA A 15 -11.50 1.00 1.99
CA ALA A 15 -12.06 1.88 0.98
C ALA A 15 -11.26 3.19 0.82
N GLU A 16 -10.79 3.76 1.94
CA GLU A 16 -10.01 4.99 1.92
C GLU A 16 -8.60 4.78 1.33
N ILE A 17 -7.94 3.67 1.67
CA ILE A 17 -6.65 3.33 1.06
C ILE A 17 -6.81 3.10 -0.45
N ASP A 18 -7.87 2.42 -0.88
CA ASP A 18 -8.17 2.24 -2.31
C ASP A 18 -8.45 3.55 -3.03
N ARG A 19 -9.18 4.48 -2.39
CA ARG A 19 -9.42 5.83 -2.91
C ARG A 19 -8.10 6.57 -3.13
N LEU A 20 -7.24 6.60 -2.11
CA LEU A 20 -5.95 7.28 -2.17
C LEU A 20 -5.00 6.63 -3.15
N ARG A 21 -4.97 5.29 -3.25
CA ARG A 21 -4.17 4.56 -4.23
C ARG A 21 -4.49 5.01 -5.66
N LYS A 22 -5.78 5.11 -5.99
CA LYS A 22 -6.25 5.59 -7.30
C LYS A 22 -5.95 7.08 -7.52
N GLU A 23 -6.24 7.92 -6.52
CA GLU A 23 -5.99 9.37 -6.59
C GLU A 23 -4.50 9.68 -6.84
N ARG A 24 -3.61 8.87 -6.28
CA ARG A 24 -2.16 9.06 -6.39
C ARG A 24 -1.49 8.23 -7.47
N ASN A 25 -2.26 7.45 -8.23
CA ASN A 25 -1.73 6.46 -9.18
C ASN A 25 -0.59 5.63 -8.55
N ALA A 26 -0.78 5.21 -7.30
CA ALA A 26 0.25 4.54 -6.52
C ALA A 26 0.15 3.02 -6.67
N VAL A 27 1.30 2.34 -6.59
CA VAL A 27 1.40 0.88 -6.48
C VAL A 27 1.82 0.51 -5.06
N ILE A 28 1.15 -0.47 -4.47
CA ILE A 28 1.43 -0.97 -3.13
C ILE A 28 2.24 -2.27 -3.23
N LEU A 29 3.46 -2.24 -2.69
CA LEU A 29 4.35 -3.38 -2.60
C LEU A 29 4.43 -3.86 -1.14
N ALA A 30 4.19 -5.14 -0.89
CA ALA A 30 4.28 -5.72 0.45
C ALA A 30 5.34 -6.83 0.56
N HIS A 31 6.03 -6.87 1.70
CA HIS A 31 6.95 -7.96 2.02
C HIS A 31 6.19 -9.14 2.63
N TYR A 32 6.71 -10.36 2.48
CA TYR A 32 6.12 -11.58 3.07
C TYR A 32 5.91 -11.52 4.59
N TYR A 33 6.60 -10.63 5.29
CA TYR A 33 6.50 -10.47 6.74
C TYR A 33 5.37 -9.53 7.19
N GLN A 34 4.65 -8.94 6.24
CA GLN A 34 3.48 -8.11 6.57
C GLN A 34 2.30 -8.97 6.99
N ARG A 35 1.38 -8.36 7.76
CA ARG A 35 0.15 -9.03 8.19
C ARG A 35 -0.70 -9.40 6.94
N PRO A 36 -1.47 -10.50 6.98
CA PRO A 36 -2.26 -10.96 5.83
C PRO A 36 -3.17 -9.86 5.25
N GLU A 37 -3.82 -9.09 6.11
CA GLU A 37 -4.68 -7.96 5.71
C GLU A 37 -3.97 -6.86 4.89
N ILE A 38 -2.64 -6.72 5.06
CA ILE A 38 -1.81 -5.79 4.28
C ILE A 38 -1.37 -6.45 2.97
N GLN A 39 -1.07 -7.75 2.99
CA GLN A 39 -0.76 -8.50 1.77
C GLN A 39 -1.96 -8.53 0.81
N ASP A 40 -3.18 -8.70 1.33
CA ASP A 40 -4.44 -8.65 0.57
C ASP A 40 -4.75 -7.27 -0.03
N LEU A 41 -4.05 -6.23 0.42
CA LEU A 41 -4.18 -4.87 -0.09
C LEU A 41 -3.09 -4.53 -1.12
N ALA A 42 -2.00 -5.28 -1.13
CA ALA A 42 -0.86 -5.02 -2.00
C ALA A 42 -1.12 -5.49 -3.43
N ASP A 43 -0.57 -4.76 -4.39
CA ASP A 43 -0.57 -5.14 -5.80
C ASP A 43 0.45 -6.27 -6.07
N PHE A 44 1.55 -6.27 -5.32
CA PHE A 44 2.56 -7.31 -5.36
C PHE A 44 3.07 -7.65 -3.96
N VAL A 45 3.28 -8.94 -3.72
CA VAL A 45 3.90 -9.46 -2.49
C VAL A 45 5.18 -10.20 -2.90
N GLY A 46 6.29 -9.90 -2.24
CA GLY A 46 7.59 -10.44 -2.62
C GLY A 46 8.67 -10.31 -1.55
N ASP A 47 9.84 -10.87 -1.83
CA ASP A 47 11.07 -10.60 -1.07
C ASP A 47 11.73 -9.27 -1.49
N SER A 48 12.81 -8.89 -0.81
CA SER A 48 13.53 -7.64 -1.10
C SER A 48 13.98 -7.49 -2.57
N LEU A 49 14.41 -8.58 -3.22
CA LEU A 49 14.91 -8.52 -4.59
C LEU A 49 13.75 -8.40 -5.58
N GLU A 50 12.70 -9.19 -5.38
CA GLU A 50 11.49 -9.15 -6.18
C GLU A 50 10.83 -7.76 -6.13
N LEU A 51 10.67 -7.22 -4.91
CA LEU A 51 10.09 -5.89 -4.73
C LEU A 51 10.96 -4.79 -5.35
N SER A 52 12.29 -4.88 -5.23
CA SER A 52 13.19 -3.90 -5.86
C SER A 52 13.07 -3.91 -7.39
N ARG A 53 12.99 -5.10 -7.99
CA ARG A 53 12.80 -5.24 -9.45
C ARG A 53 11.44 -4.71 -9.89
N LYS A 54 10.38 -4.97 -9.11
CA LYS A 54 9.03 -4.46 -9.38
C LYS A 54 9.00 -2.94 -9.29
N ALA A 55 9.54 -2.37 -8.21
CA ALA A 55 9.63 -0.92 -8.05
C ALA A 55 10.37 -0.24 -9.21
N ALA A 56 11.46 -0.84 -9.70
CA ALA A 56 12.20 -0.32 -10.85
C ALA A 56 11.46 -0.44 -12.19
N ALA A 57 10.45 -1.31 -12.27
CA ALA A 57 9.64 -1.55 -13.47
C ALA A 57 8.27 -0.84 -13.43
N THR A 58 7.97 -0.09 -12.36
CA THR A 58 6.74 0.68 -12.21
C THR A 58 6.95 2.10 -12.75
N ASP A 59 5.96 2.60 -13.50
CA ASP A 59 5.90 3.97 -14.04
C ASP A 59 5.34 5.00 -13.05
#